data_AF-Q318H0-F1
#
_entry.id   AF-Q318H0-F1
#
_cell.length_a   1.000
_cell.length_b   1.000
_cell.length_c   1.000
_cell.angle_alpha   90.00
_cell.angle_beta   90.00
_cell.angle_gamma   90.00
#
_symmetry.space_group_name_H-M   'P 1'
#
loop_
_entity.id
_entity.type
_entity.pdbx_description
1 polymer ?
#
loop_
_entity_poly.entity_id
_entity_poly.type
_entity_poly.pdbx_seq_one_letter_code
_entity_poly.pdbx_strand_id
1 'polypeptide(L)'
;MEVPKKNQNFSSFSNDEKLVYQSKHLLLELYRCDYEKLNDESFLRCTLNRAAKLAKATVLNLISNKFEPQGVTAIALLAESHISIHTWPESNYSAVDIFTCGQNMMPELASQYLIEALKAEEHYLRAIERNPPEAVLQEIRTAV
;
A
#
# COMPACT_ATOMS: atom_id res chain seq x y z
N MET A 1 18.17 -21.79 -60.94
CA MET A 1 18.20 -22.53 -59.66
C MET A 1 17.24 -21.79 -58.73
N GLU A 2 15.96 -22.13 -58.82
CA GLU A 2 14.90 -21.51 -58.04
C GLU A 2 14.64 -22.38 -56.81
N VAL A 3 14.65 -21.77 -55.63
CA VAL A 3 14.34 -22.44 -54.36
C VAL A 3 13.04 -21.83 -53.82
N PRO A 4 12.03 -22.63 -53.42
CA PRO A 4 10.70 -22.12 -53.14
C PRO A 4 10.63 -21.40 -51.78
N LYS A 5 9.93 -20.26 -51.75
CA LYS A 5 9.50 -19.59 -50.52
C LYS A 5 8.38 -20.41 -49.87
N LYS A 6 8.67 -21.10 -48.76
CA LYS A 6 7.63 -21.65 -47.89
C LYS A 6 7.02 -20.50 -47.09
N ASN A 7 5.75 -20.20 -47.38
CA ASN A 7 4.83 -19.56 -46.45
C ASN A 7 4.76 -20.41 -45.18
N GLN A 8 5.06 -19.81 -44.03
CA GLN A 8 4.49 -20.26 -42.77
C GLN A 8 3.64 -19.12 -42.22
N ASN A 9 2.33 -19.29 -42.39
CA ASN A 9 1.32 -18.60 -41.60
C ASN A 9 1.56 -18.95 -40.13
N PHE A 10 1.97 -17.98 -39.32
CA PHE A 10 1.79 -18.06 -37.88
C PHE A 10 0.47 -17.37 -37.55
N SER A 11 -0.61 -18.13 -37.63
CA SER A 11 -1.88 -17.79 -37.01
C SER A 11 -1.78 -18.08 -35.52
N SER A 12 -1.91 -17.05 -34.69
CA SER A 12 -3.02 -16.91 -33.73
C SER A 12 -2.65 -15.95 -32.60
N PHE A 13 -3.48 -14.93 -32.46
CA PHE A 13 -3.59 -14.09 -31.28
C PHE A 13 -3.77 -14.92 -30.01
N SER A 14 -3.01 -14.61 -28.97
CA SER A 14 -3.58 -14.35 -27.66
C SER A 14 -2.77 -13.25 -26.99
N ASN A 15 -3.28 -12.02 -27.11
CA ASN A 15 -2.98 -10.96 -26.14
C ASN A 15 -3.64 -11.38 -24.82
N ASP A 16 -3.03 -12.32 -24.11
CA ASP A 16 -3.30 -12.49 -22.69
C ASP A 16 -2.41 -11.49 -21.96
N GLU A 17 -2.79 -10.22 -21.99
CA GLU A 17 -2.44 -9.33 -20.88
C GLU A 17 -3.09 -9.93 -19.64
N LYS A 18 -2.39 -10.87 -18.99
CA LYS A 18 -2.74 -11.38 -17.67
C LYS A 18 -2.94 -10.17 -16.78
N LEU A 19 -4.19 -9.84 -16.47
CA LEU A 19 -4.51 -8.90 -15.40
C LEU A 19 -3.91 -9.45 -14.11
N VAL A 20 -2.70 -9.01 -13.78
CA VAL A 20 -2.04 -9.36 -12.53
C VAL A 20 -2.80 -8.60 -11.44
N TYR A 21 -3.58 -9.33 -10.65
CA TYR A 21 -4.08 -8.79 -9.39
C TYR A 21 -2.86 -8.65 -8.48
N GLN A 22 -2.32 -7.43 -8.41
CA GLN A 22 -1.10 -7.14 -7.65
C GLN A 22 -1.51 -6.52 -6.33
N SER A 23 -1.23 -7.22 -5.24
CA SER A 23 -1.30 -6.64 -3.91
C SER A 23 0.10 -6.23 -3.48
N LYS A 24 0.24 -4.97 -3.04
CA LYS A 24 1.52 -4.39 -2.61
C LYS A 24 1.41 -4.01 -1.14
N HIS A 25 2.37 -4.46 -0.35
CA HIS A 25 2.51 -4.11 1.06
C HIS A 25 3.82 -3.36 1.24
N LEU A 26 3.71 -2.06 1.52
CA LEU A 26 4.85 -1.24 1.87
C LEU A 26 4.99 -1.21 3.39
N LEU A 27 6.15 -1.61 3.88
CA LEU A 27 6.59 -1.45 5.26
C LEU A 27 7.48 -0.21 5.31
N LEU A 28 6.99 0.84 5.94
CA LEU A 28 7.62 2.15 5.99
C LEU A 28 8.03 2.48 7.42
N GLU A 29 9.33 2.58 7.63
CA GLU A 29 9.95 3.02 8.87
C GLU A 29 10.28 4.51 8.73
N LEU A 30 9.80 5.33 9.68
CA LEU A 30 10.00 6.77 9.69
C LEU A 30 10.77 7.20 10.93
N TYR A 31 11.86 7.94 10.74
CA TYR A 31 12.76 8.35 11.81
C TYR A 31 12.87 9.87 11.89
N ARG A 32 13.16 10.36 13.10
CA ARG A 32 13.30 11.80 13.42
C ARG A 32 12.06 12.61 13.04
N CYS A 33 10.88 12.03 13.23
CA CYS A 33 9.61 12.68 12.98
C CYS A 33 9.31 13.78 14.03
N ASP A 34 8.42 14.69 13.66
CA ASP A 34 7.90 15.74 14.54
C ASP A 34 7.10 15.13 15.71
N TYR A 35 7.59 15.35 16.94
CA TYR A 35 7.02 14.77 18.17
C TYR A 35 5.52 15.05 18.32
N GLU A 36 5.11 16.31 18.12
CA GLU A 36 3.72 16.73 18.32
C GLU A 36 2.78 16.01 17.34
N LYS A 37 3.24 15.76 16.11
CA LYS A 37 2.46 14.99 15.12
C LYS A 37 2.35 13.52 15.46
N LEU A 38 3.42 12.93 15.99
CA LEU A 38 3.39 11.54 16.46
C LEU A 38 2.44 11.35 17.64
N ASN A 39 2.17 12.39 18.44
CA ASN A 39 1.34 12.33 19.64
C ASN A 39 -0.07 12.93 19.45
N ASP A 40 -0.42 13.40 18.26
CA ASP A 40 -1.73 13.95 17.93
C ASP A 40 -2.59 12.91 17.19
N GLU A 41 -3.51 12.30 17.93
CA GLU A 41 -4.44 11.30 17.39
C GLU A 41 -5.32 11.86 16.27
N SER A 42 -5.84 13.09 16.42
CA SER A 42 -6.72 13.69 15.42
C SER A 42 -5.98 13.97 14.12
N PHE A 43 -4.74 14.47 14.23
CA PHE A 43 -3.85 14.64 13.09
C PHE A 43 -3.57 13.31 12.38
N LEU A 44 -3.25 12.26 13.12
CA LEU A 44 -2.93 10.94 12.53
C LEU A 44 -4.14 10.31 11.83
N ARG A 45 -5.34 10.44 12.39
CA ARG A 45 -6.59 10.01 11.74
C ARG A 45 -6.81 10.74 10.40
N CYS A 46 -6.65 12.06 10.40
CA CYS A 46 -6.75 12.87 9.17
C CYS A 46 -5.68 12.48 8.14
N THR A 47 -4.45 12.25 8.61
CA THR A 47 -3.30 11.88 7.79
C THR A 47 -3.52 10.51 7.13
N LEU A 48 -3.94 9.48 7.88
CA LEU A 48 -4.26 8.17 7.29
C LEU A 48 -5.38 8.25 6.26
N ASN A 49 -6.45 9.01 6.53
CA ASN A 49 -7.55 9.18 5.57
C ASN A 49 -7.06 9.86 4.27
N ARG A 50 -6.16 10.84 4.38
CA ARG A 50 -5.56 11.49 3.21
C ARG A 50 -4.63 10.56 2.46
N ALA A 51 -3.79 9.80 3.16
CA ALA A 51 -2.91 8.79 2.58
C ALA A 51 -3.71 7.75 1.78
N ALA A 52 -4.79 7.22 2.35
CA ALA A 52 -5.68 6.29 1.66
C ALA A 52 -6.27 6.87 0.36
N LYS A 53 -6.75 8.12 0.40
CA LYS A 53 -7.26 8.81 -0.80
C LYS A 53 -6.19 8.98 -1.88
N LEU A 54 -4.96 9.33 -1.51
CA LEU A 54 -3.84 9.45 -2.45
C LEU A 54 -3.46 8.10 -3.06
N ALA A 55 -3.56 7.02 -2.28
CA ALA A 55 -3.40 5.65 -2.78
C ALA A 55 -4.56 5.15 -3.65
N LYS A 56 -5.59 5.99 -3.89
CA LYS A 56 -6.85 5.64 -4.58
C LYS A 56 -7.63 4.53 -3.87
N ALA A 57 -7.44 4.40 -2.56
CA ALA A 57 -8.13 3.44 -1.73
C ALA A 57 -9.46 3.98 -1.20
N THR A 58 -10.46 3.09 -1.11
CA THR A 58 -11.72 3.39 -0.43
C THR A 58 -11.59 3.04 1.05
N VAL A 59 -11.74 4.04 1.93
CA VAL A 59 -11.75 3.86 3.38
C VAL A 59 -13.15 3.42 3.82
N LEU A 60 -13.24 2.26 4.47
CA LEU A 60 -14.48 1.76 5.06
C LEU A 60 -14.65 2.22 6.50
N ASN A 61 -13.56 2.21 7.27
CA ASN A 61 -13.56 2.62 8.67
C ASN A 61 -12.18 3.14 9.07
N LEU A 62 -12.14 3.96 10.13
CA LEU A 62 -10.90 4.46 10.70
C LEU A 62 -10.98 4.44 12.24
N ILE A 63 -10.20 3.56 12.83
CA ILE A 63 -10.09 3.37 14.28
C ILE A 63 -8.73 3.86 14.77
N SER A 64 -8.68 4.36 16.00
CA SER A 64 -7.44 4.83 16.63
C SER A 64 -7.51 4.66 18.14
N ASN A 65 -6.33 4.62 18.76
CA ASN A 65 -6.15 4.66 20.19
C ASN A 65 -4.92 5.49 20.54
N LYS A 66 -5.11 6.56 21.31
CA LYS A 66 -4.02 7.29 21.98
C LYS A 66 -3.64 6.59 23.28
N PHE A 67 -2.34 6.42 23.50
CA PHE A 67 -1.78 5.80 24.69
C PHE A 67 -1.30 6.87 25.68
N GLU A 68 -1.23 6.48 26.95
CA GLU A 68 -0.62 7.27 28.02
C GLU A 68 0.76 6.70 28.36
N PRO A 69 1.79 7.56 28.55
CA PRO A 69 1.72 9.02 28.52
C PRO A 69 1.69 9.63 27.11
N GLN A 70 1.93 8.84 26.06
CA GLN A 70 2.01 9.32 24.68
C GLN A 70 1.95 8.18 23.67
N GLY A 71 1.85 8.54 22.39
CA GLY A 71 1.86 7.62 21.26
C GLY A 71 0.45 7.26 20.81
N VAL A 72 0.34 6.83 19.55
CA VAL A 72 -0.93 6.54 18.91
C VAL A 72 -0.77 5.33 18.02
N THR A 73 -1.78 4.47 18.03
CA THR A 73 -2.01 3.49 16.97
C THR A 73 -3.27 3.87 16.23
N ALA A 74 -3.22 3.91 14.89
CA ALA A 74 -4.40 4.12 14.07
C ALA A 74 -4.40 3.18 12.86
N ILE A 75 -5.60 2.74 12.45
CA ILE A 75 -5.79 1.83 11.34
C ILE A 75 -6.95 2.34 10.48
N ALA A 76 -6.66 2.55 9.19
CA ALA A 76 -7.66 2.74 8.16
C ALA A 76 -7.97 1.38 7.52
N LEU A 77 -9.18 0.89 7.75
CA LEU A 77 -9.71 -0.29 7.06
C LEU A 77 -10.08 0.13 5.63
N LEU A 78 -9.46 -0.53 4.65
CA LEU A 78 -9.76 -0.34 3.25
C LEU A 78 -10.69 -1.46 2.76
N ALA A 79 -11.29 -1.30 1.59
CA ALA A 79 -12.22 -2.29 1.02
C ALA A 79 -11.67 -3.73 1.00
N GLU A 80 -10.37 -3.90 0.73
CA GLU A 80 -9.72 -5.22 0.58
C GLU A 80 -8.36 -5.30 1.30
N SER A 81 -8.02 -4.32 2.14
CA SER A 81 -6.68 -4.18 2.74
C SER A 81 -6.66 -3.19 3.92
N HIS A 82 -5.51 -2.61 4.27
CA HIS A 82 -5.40 -1.65 5.37
C HIS A 82 -4.23 -0.68 5.22
N ILE A 83 -4.31 0.45 5.93
CA ILE A 83 -3.13 1.25 6.29
C ILE A 83 -3.09 1.35 7.82
N SER A 84 -1.98 0.97 8.44
CA SER A 84 -1.76 1.12 9.89
C SER A 84 -0.57 2.03 10.18
N ILE A 85 -0.64 2.73 11.30
CA ILE A 85 0.45 3.53 11.85
C ILE A 85 0.57 3.28 13.34
N HIS A 86 1.81 3.11 13.78
CA HIS A 86 2.21 3.03 15.18
C HIS A 86 3.26 4.11 15.44
N THR A 87 3.12 4.88 16.52
CA THR A 87 4.03 5.98 16.84
C THR A 87 4.68 5.82 18.21
N TRP A 88 5.95 6.22 18.29
CA TRP A 88 6.73 6.33 19.52
C TRP A 88 7.34 7.73 19.60
N PRO A 89 6.57 8.72 20.09
CA PRO A 89 7.02 10.12 20.16
C PRO A 89 8.37 10.30 20.89
N GLU A 90 8.62 9.57 21.97
CA GLU A 90 9.88 9.59 22.74
C GLU A 90 11.13 9.28 21.91
N SER A 91 10.95 8.54 20.82
CA SER A 91 12.03 8.13 19.93
C SER A 91 11.95 8.84 18.57
N ASN A 92 11.03 9.79 18.41
CA ASN A 92 10.72 10.44 17.14
C ASN A 92 10.52 9.42 16.00
N TYR A 93 9.87 8.30 16.28
CA TYR A 93 9.77 7.15 15.38
C TYR A 93 8.33 6.76 15.09
N SER A 94 8.08 6.27 13.88
CA SER A 94 6.83 5.64 13.49
C SER A 94 7.04 4.47 12.54
N ALA A 95 6.29 3.40 12.76
CA ALA A 95 6.15 2.28 11.84
C ALA A 95 4.80 2.39 11.12
N VAL A 96 4.81 2.27 9.79
CA VAL A 96 3.62 2.36 8.95
C VAL A 96 3.55 1.16 8.00
N ASP A 97 2.40 0.51 7.97
CA ASP A 97 2.06 -0.46 6.93
C ASP A 97 1.08 0.16 5.93
N ILE A 98 1.41 0.10 4.65
CA ILE A 98 0.50 0.49 3.56
C ILE A 98 0.26 -0.74 2.72
N PHE A 99 -0.83 -1.44 3.01
CA PHE A 99 -1.24 -2.60 2.25
C PHE A 99 -2.39 -2.22 1.31
N THR A 100 -2.19 -2.42 0.01
CA THR A 100 -3.20 -2.13 -1.01
C THR A 100 -3.37 -3.31 -1.96
N CYS A 101 -4.59 -3.52 -2.40
CA CYS A 101 -4.96 -4.55 -3.36
C CYS A 101 -5.59 -3.90 -4.58
N GLY A 102 -5.20 -4.33 -5.78
CA GLY A 102 -5.75 -3.86 -7.04
C GLY A 102 -4.75 -3.09 -7.91
N GLN A 103 -4.98 -3.15 -9.22
CA GLN A 103 -4.01 -2.71 -10.23
C GLN A 103 -3.83 -1.19 -10.31
N ASN A 104 -4.86 -0.44 -9.89
CA ASN A 104 -4.88 1.02 -10.00
C ASN A 104 -4.48 1.73 -8.69
N MET A 105 -4.03 0.96 -7.69
CA MET A 105 -3.62 1.49 -6.38
C MET A 105 -2.26 2.17 -6.48
N MET A 106 -2.08 3.22 -5.68
CA MET A 106 -0.84 4.03 -5.67
C MET A 106 -0.25 4.12 -4.26
N PRO A 107 0.13 2.99 -3.62
CA PRO A 107 0.63 2.99 -2.25
C PRO A 107 1.89 3.84 -2.07
N GLU A 108 2.69 4.03 -3.12
CA GLU A 108 3.90 4.87 -3.09
C GLU A 108 3.56 6.37 -2.89
N LEU A 109 2.40 6.84 -3.38
CA LEU A 109 1.94 8.20 -3.11
C LEU A 109 1.50 8.37 -1.65
N ALA A 110 0.90 7.33 -1.05
CA ALA A 110 0.59 7.33 0.37
C ALA A 110 1.87 7.36 1.22
N SER A 111 2.89 6.57 0.87
CA SER A 111 4.16 6.57 1.61
C SER A 111 4.87 7.92 1.54
N GLN A 112 4.94 8.51 0.33
CA GLN A 112 5.56 9.83 0.17
C GLN A 112 4.84 10.89 1.00
N TYR A 113 3.50 10.91 0.95
CA TYR A 113 2.72 11.83 1.75
C TYR A 113 2.93 11.64 3.25
N LEU A 114 3.04 10.41 3.74
CA LEU A 114 3.27 10.12 5.16
C LEU A 114 4.64 10.59 5.63
N ILE A 115 5.69 10.40 4.82
CA ILE A 115 7.04 10.93 5.07
C ILE A 115 6.99 12.45 5.25
N GLU A 116 6.34 13.16 4.32
CA GLU A 116 6.22 14.62 4.36
C GLU A 116 5.35 15.10 5.53
N ALA A 117 4.18 14.48 5.74
CA ALA A 117 3.22 14.87 6.75
C ALA A 117 3.79 14.73 8.17
N LEU A 118 4.52 13.65 8.45
CA LEU A 118 5.15 13.38 9.74
C LEU A 118 6.50 14.08 9.92
N LYS A 119 6.96 14.77 8.86
CA LYS A 119 8.27 15.43 8.78
C LYS A 119 9.41 14.47 9.16
N ALA A 120 9.39 13.27 8.62
CA ALA A 120 10.49 12.32 8.80
C ALA A 120 11.74 12.85 8.07
N GLU A 121 12.86 12.98 8.78
CA GLU A 121 14.13 13.35 8.15
C GLU A 121 14.78 12.17 7.45
N GLU A 122 14.53 10.96 7.97
CA GLU A 122 15.07 9.70 7.47
C GLU A 122 13.96 8.65 7.40
N HIS A 123 14.02 7.76 6.43
CA HIS A 123 13.05 6.67 6.30
C HIS A 123 13.68 5.43 5.67
N TYR A 124 13.08 4.27 5.94
CA TYR A 124 13.37 3.02 5.26
C TYR A 124 12.07 2.42 4.73
N LEU A 125 12.07 2.02 3.45
CA LEU A 125 10.90 1.47 2.79
C LEU A 125 11.22 0.08 2.25
N ARG A 126 10.43 -0.91 2.65
CA ARG A 126 10.44 -2.25 2.06
C ARG A 126 9.12 -2.51 1.36
N ALA A 127 9.18 -2.87 0.08
CA ALA A 127 8.02 -3.31 -0.67
C ALA A 127 7.96 -4.85 -0.70
N ILE A 128 6.78 -5.40 -0.42
CA ILE A 128 6.49 -6.83 -0.51
C ILE A 128 5.33 -7.02 -1.46
N GLU A 129 5.51 -7.87 -2.47
CA GLU A 129 4.41 -8.34 -3.29
C GLU A 129 3.66 -9.45 -2.55
N ARG A 130 2.34 -9.28 -2.41
CA ARG A 130 1.46 -10.17 -1.64
C ARG A 130 0.54 -10.92 -2.59
N ASN A 131 1.12 -11.78 -3.43
CA ASN A 131 0.36 -12.54 -4.42
C ASN A 131 0.21 -14.00 -3.95
N PRO A 132 -1.02 -14.52 -3.80
CA PRO A 132 -1.21 -15.93 -3.52
C PRO A 132 -0.91 -16.77 -4.77
N PRO A 133 -0.71 -18.10 -4.62
CA PRO A 133 -0.56 -19.00 -5.77
C PRO A 133 -1.73 -18.90 -6.74
N GLU A 134 -1.50 -19.17 -8.02
CA GLU A 134 -2.51 -19.06 -9.10
C GLU A 134 -3.82 -19.80 -8.79
N ALA A 135 -3.72 -21.00 -8.20
CA ALA A 135 -4.90 -21.78 -7.81
C ALA A 135 -5.80 -21.02 -6.81
N VAL A 136 -5.20 -20.31 -5.86
CA VAL A 136 -5.93 -19.51 -4.86
C VAL A 136 -6.47 -18.22 -5.50
N LEU A 137 -5.73 -17.59 -6.41
CA LEU A 137 -6.22 -16.41 -7.15
C LEU A 137 -7.49 -16.72 -7.94
N GLN A 138 -7.58 -17.90 -8.55
CA GLN A 138 -8.76 -18.32 -9.31
C GLN A 138 -9.99 -18.47 -8.40
N GLU A 139 -9.83 -19.05 -7.21
CA GLU A 139 -10.93 -19.17 -6.23
C GLU A 139 -11.42 -17.82 -5.71
N ILE A 140 -10.49 -16.88 -5.43
CA ILE A 140 -10.84 -15.53 -4.96
C ILE A 140 -11.68 -14.79 -6.00
N ARG A 141 -11.35 -14.91 -7.30
CA ARG A 141 -12.07 -14.20 -8.38
C ARG A 141 -13.48 -14.73 -8.65
N THR A 142 -13.76 -16.00 -8.36
CA THR A 142 -15.10 -16.59 -8.53
C THR A 142 -16.01 -16.34 -7.33
N ALA A 143 -15.46 -15.91 -6.19
CA ALA A 143 -16.20 -15.71 -4.95
C ALA A 143 -16.78 -14.28 -4.79
N VAL A 144 -16.51 -13.37 -5.73
CA VAL A 144 -16.99 -11.97 -5.76
C VAL A 144 -18.03 -11.81 -6.86
#